data_AF-A0A7H8R965-F1
#
_entry.id   AF-A0A7H8R965-F1
#
_cell.length_a   1.000
_cell.length_b   1.000
_cell.length_c   1.000
_cell.angle_alpha   90.00
_cell.angle_beta   90.00
_cell.angle_gamma   90.00
#
_symmetry.space_group_name_H-M   'P 1'
#
loop_
_entity.id
_entity.type
_entity.pdbx_description
1 polymer ?
#
loop_
_entity_poly.entity_id
_entity_poly.type
_entity_poly.pdbx_seq_one_letter_code
_entity_poly.pdbx_strand_id
1 'polypeptide(L)'
;MASRRRIILDTDPGVGIPGTDADDPLALLLALGDPRLELLAVTTIFGNTPPALGARGAAKEWRLGWMALYTRSDPRGKEGAIPLPSAEEAAVKEHAVDFIIRLARENMHQLTIVAIGPQTNVAMALLKEPRLSSWLHSIVFMDDSLTMSARHGRRRAAGLDPTYGRGNITPIAECNIYFDAPAADIVFRSGVPLTMVGLDLRNPNSGIALSTKAITNGNPDSSSIAALFREICQTYLSTPMFHWTHGCVLYDPL
;
A
#
# COMPACT_ATOMS: atom_id res chain seq x y z
N MET A 1 9.97 23.12 15.00
CA MET A 1 9.33 22.30 13.94
C MET A 1 9.25 20.88 14.46
N ALA A 2 8.10 20.21 14.34
CA ALA A 2 8.00 18.80 14.74
C ALA A 2 8.91 17.93 13.85
N SER A 3 9.54 16.90 14.41
CA SER A 3 10.36 15.95 13.64
C SER A 3 9.48 15.22 12.62
N ARG A 4 9.97 15.04 11.38
CA ARG A 4 9.27 14.26 10.36
C ARG A 4 9.15 12.80 10.80
N ARG A 5 8.06 12.13 10.46
CA ARG A 5 7.91 10.69 10.67
C ARG A 5 8.65 9.96 9.57
N ARG A 6 9.56 9.07 9.97
CA ARG A 6 10.35 8.24 9.05
C ARG A 6 9.55 7.01 8.68
N ILE A 7 9.39 6.78 7.38
CA ILE A 7 8.58 5.67 6.88
C ILE A 7 9.31 4.81 5.85
N ILE A 8 9.01 3.51 5.86
CA ILE A 8 9.09 2.63 4.68
C ILE A 8 7.68 2.43 4.18
N LEU A 9 7.49 2.50 2.86
CA LEU A 9 6.24 2.10 2.20
C LEU A 9 6.43 0.71 1.58
N ASP A 10 5.71 -0.30 2.07
CA ASP A 10 5.69 -1.66 1.55
C ASP A 10 4.38 -1.88 0.76
N THR A 11 4.48 -2.04 -0.55
CA THR A 11 3.37 -1.80 -1.51
C THR A 11 3.43 -2.76 -2.71
N ASP A 12 2.33 -2.99 -3.40
CA ASP A 12 2.24 -3.89 -4.56
C ASP A 12 1.66 -3.18 -5.80
N PRO A 13 2.22 -2.04 -6.21
CA PRO A 13 1.50 -1.04 -6.97
C PRO A 13 1.05 -1.52 -8.35
N GLY A 14 -0.21 -1.21 -8.68
CA GLY A 14 -0.88 -1.49 -9.95
C GLY A 14 -0.42 -0.74 -11.19
N VAL A 15 0.55 0.20 -11.10
CA VAL A 15 0.72 1.30 -12.07
C VAL A 15 0.65 0.85 -13.53
N GLY A 16 -0.37 1.36 -14.22
CA GLY A 16 -0.52 1.22 -15.66
C GLY A 16 -1.27 -0.01 -16.12
N ILE A 17 -1.46 -1.03 -15.29
CA ILE A 17 -2.12 -2.26 -15.73
C ILE A 17 -3.64 -2.01 -15.86
N PRO A 18 -4.26 -2.26 -17.02
CA PRO A 18 -5.71 -2.12 -17.12
C PRO A 18 -6.43 -3.04 -16.13
N GLY A 19 -7.27 -2.48 -15.26
CA GLY A 19 -8.00 -3.23 -14.24
C GLY A 19 -7.28 -3.40 -12.90
N THR A 20 -6.12 -2.75 -12.71
CA THR A 20 -5.51 -2.58 -11.39
C THR A 20 -5.89 -1.23 -10.79
N ASP A 21 -5.39 -0.97 -9.59
CA ASP A 21 -5.77 0.14 -8.75
C ASP A 21 -4.92 1.39 -8.99
N ALA A 22 -5.47 2.49 -8.48
CA ALA A 22 -4.80 3.79 -8.45
C ALA A 22 -4.40 4.17 -7.01
N ASP A 23 -4.76 3.39 -6.01
CA ASP A 23 -4.53 3.68 -4.59
C ASP A 23 -3.05 3.61 -4.20
N ASP A 24 -2.31 2.52 -4.45
CA ASP A 24 -0.88 2.45 -4.10
C ASP A 24 -0.06 3.59 -4.73
N PRO A 25 -0.20 3.89 -6.05
CA PRO A 25 0.50 4.99 -6.68
C PRO A 25 0.15 6.34 -6.06
N LEU A 26 -1.13 6.55 -5.72
CA LEU A 26 -1.59 7.77 -5.06
C LEU A 26 -1.06 7.87 -3.63
N ALA A 27 -0.96 6.76 -2.89
CA ALA A 27 -0.38 6.71 -1.56
C ALA A 27 1.11 7.09 -1.61
N LEU A 28 1.85 6.59 -2.60
CA LEU A 28 3.24 7.00 -2.80
C LEU A 28 3.37 8.50 -3.12
N LEU A 29 2.53 9.04 -4.03
CA LEU A 29 2.55 10.47 -4.35
C LEU A 29 2.24 11.35 -3.14
N LEU A 30 1.31 10.93 -2.28
CA LEU A 30 0.99 11.62 -1.03
C LEU A 30 2.16 11.54 -0.04
N ALA A 31 2.79 10.37 0.11
CA ALA A 31 3.95 10.19 0.97
C ALA A 31 5.13 11.09 0.54
N LEU A 32 5.36 11.23 -0.77
CA LEU A 32 6.38 12.12 -1.34
C LEU A 32 6.04 13.61 -1.18
N GLY A 33 4.76 13.96 -1.23
CA GLY A 33 4.28 15.34 -1.15
C GLY A 33 4.10 15.88 0.27
N ASP A 34 4.01 15.02 1.29
CA ASP A 34 3.71 15.44 2.66
C ASP A 34 4.97 15.89 3.43
N PRO A 35 5.09 17.18 3.82
CA PRO A 35 6.27 17.68 4.52
C PRO A 35 6.45 17.11 5.94
N ARG A 36 5.44 16.39 6.46
CA ARG A 36 5.46 15.70 7.76
C ARG A 36 6.11 14.32 7.68
N LEU A 37 6.27 13.77 6.47
CA LEU A 37 6.83 12.45 6.23
C LEU A 37 8.25 12.55 5.68
N GLU A 38 9.07 11.56 6.04
CA GLU A 38 10.38 11.29 5.48
C GLU A 38 10.34 9.86 4.95
N LEU A 39 10.00 9.71 3.67
CA LEU A 39 9.99 8.42 2.98
C LEU A 39 11.43 7.95 2.75
N LEU A 40 11.86 6.95 3.51
CA LEU A 40 13.22 6.43 3.43
C LEU A 40 13.39 5.40 2.31
N ALA A 41 12.32 4.67 1.98
CA ALA A 41 12.32 3.69 0.91
C ALA A 41 10.93 3.17 0.56
N VAL A 42 10.87 2.52 -0.61
CA VAL A 42 9.72 1.75 -1.09
C VAL A 42 10.16 0.29 -1.25
N THR A 43 9.48 -0.64 -0.57
CA THR A 43 9.62 -2.07 -0.81
C THR A 43 8.42 -2.57 -1.59
N THR A 44 8.65 -3.49 -2.52
CA THR A 44 7.57 -4.05 -3.33
C THR A 44 7.28 -5.50 -2.98
N ILE A 45 6.00 -5.86 -3.02
CA ILE A 45 5.51 -7.21 -2.76
C ILE A 45 4.56 -7.66 -3.88
N PHE A 46 4.17 -8.93 -3.88
CA PHE A 46 3.14 -9.45 -4.77
C PHE A 46 1.75 -9.07 -4.26
N GLY A 47 0.76 -9.02 -5.16
CA GLY A 47 -0.64 -8.84 -4.81
C GLY A 47 -1.44 -8.46 -6.04
N ASN A 48 -1.72 -7.17 -6.20
CA ASN A 48 -2.30 -6.54 -7.38
C ASN A 48 -1.47 -6.79 -8.65
N THR A 49 -0.14 -6.78 -8.51
CA THR A 49 0.79 -7.09 -9.60
C THR A 49 1.87 -8.07 -9.17
N PRO A 50 2.58 -8.71 -10.11
CA PRO A 50 3.79 -9.44 -9.79
C PRO A 50 4.83 -8.41 -9.35
N PRO A 51 5.64 -8.71 -8.32
CA PRO A 51 6.49 -7.69 -7.68
C PRO A 51 7.50 -7.03 -8.63
N ALA A 52 7.95 -7.72 -9.69
CA ALA A 52 8.81 -7.11 -10.72
C ALA A 52 8.11 -6.04 -11.59
N LEU A 53 6.77 -6.09 -11.72
CA LEU A 53 5.98 -5.05 -12.38
C LEU A 53 5.68 -3.91 -11.42
N GLY A 54 5.28 -4.21 -10.17
CA GLY A 54 5.12 -3.20 -9.12
C GLY A 54 6.40 -2.40 -8.89
N ALA A 55 7.57 -3.06 -8.84
CA ALA A 55 8.87 -2.39 -8.75
C ALA A 55 9.13 -1.44 -9.94
N ARG A 56 8.70 -1.79 -11.16
CA ARG A 56 8.79 -0.90 -12.32
C ARG A 56 7.80 0.29 -12.22
N GLY A 57 6.62 0.07 -11.63
CA GLY A 57 5.62 1.10 -11.30
C GLY A 57 6.16 2.15 -10.34
N ALA A 58 6.60 1.69 -9.16
CA ALA A 58 7.30 2.48 -8.15
C ALA A 58 8.52 3.21 -8.75
N ALA A 59 9.25 2.52 -9.63
CA ALA A 59 10.36 3.08 -10.38
C ALA A 59 9.98 4.10 -11.45
N LYS A 60 8.72 4.25 -11.88
CA LYS A 60 8.32 5.33 -12.80
C LYS A 60 8.05 6.63 -12.04
N GLU A 61 7.46 6.52 -10.86
CA GLU A 61 7.26 7.63 -9.93
C GLU A 61 8.61 8.25 -9.47
N TRP A 62 9.68 7.48 -9.64
CA TRP A 62 11.10 7.62 -9.26
C TRP A 62 12.00 8.71 -9.89
N ARG A 63 11.54 9.67 -10.70
CA ARG A 63 12.47 10.78 -11.11
C ARG A 63 12.96 11.68 -9.93
N LEU A 64 12.95 11.16 -8.68
CA LEU A 64 13.19 11.77 -7.38
C LEU A 64 14.14 10.96 -6.43
N GLY A 65 14.62 9.75 -6.78
CA GLY A 65 15.87 9.16 -6.24
C GLY A 65 15.89 8.25 -4.98
N TRP A 66 15.03 7.22 -4.80
CA TRP A 66 15.00 6.40 -3.54
C TRP A 66 14.49 4.95 -3.61
N MET A 67 15.37 3.95 -3.41
CA MET A 67 15.24 2.45 -3.46
C MET A 67 13.87 1.78 -3.73
N ALA A 68 13.76 0.95 -4.79
CA ALA A 68 12.71 -0.07 -4.96
C ALA A 68 13.32 -1.49 -4.84
N LEU A 69 12.69 -2.38 -4.06
CA LEU A 69 13.21 -3.71 -3.73
C LEU A 69 12.20 -4.84 -3.97
N TYR A 70 12.72 -5.97 -4.49
CA TYR A 70 11.98 -7.08 -5.12
C TYR A 70 11.81 -8.31 -4.22
N THR A 71 10.64 -8.97 -4.26
CA THR A 71 10.43 -10.36 -3.76
C THR A 71 9.46 -11.20 -4.62
N ARG A 72 9.99 -12.10 -5.47
CA ARG A 72 9.43 -13.31 -6.16
C ARG A 72 7.94 -13.40 -6.66
N SER A 73 7.80 -14.05 -7.82
CA SER A 73 6.68 -14.15 -8.80
C SER A 73 5.44 -15.03 -8.48
N ASP A 74 4.24 -14.56 -8.88
CA ASP A 74 3.00 -15.34 -9.20
C ASP A 74 2.15 -14.60 -10.30
N PRO A 75 1.03 -15.10 -10.87
CA PRO A 75 0.78 -15.11 -12.32
C PRO A 75 -0.20 -14.00 -12.81
N ARG A 76 -0.48 -12.99 -11.99
CA ARG A 76 -1.44 -11.93 -12.34
C ARG A 76 -0.71 -10.70 -12.81
N GLY A 77 -0.62 -10.47 -14.13
CA GLY A 77 -0.22 -9.17 -14.68
C GLY A 77 0.19 -9.21 -16.15
N LYS A 78 -0.48 -8.41 -17.00
CA LYS A 78 0.03 -7.98 -18.31
C LYS A 78 0.66 -6.59 -18.15
N GLU A 79 1.62 -6.23 -19.00
CA GLU A 79 2.22 -4.88 -18.97
C GLU A 79 1.18 -3.77 -19.13
N GLY A 80 1.38 -2.68 -18.41
CA GLY A 80 0.47 -1.55 -18.35
C GLY A 80 0.60 -0.53 -19.49
N ALA A 81 -0.39 0.36 -19.62
CA ALA A 81 -0.47 1.45 -20.58
C ALA A 81 0.44 2.65 -20.24
N ILE A 82 0.93 2.71 -19.00
CA ILE A 82 1.82 3.75 -18.49
C ILE A 82 3.27 3.28 -18.73
N PRO A 83 4.10 3.97 -19.55
CA PRO A 83 5.47 3.52 -19.83
C PRO A 83 6.36 3.54 -18.59
N LEU A 84 6.79 2.38 -18.10
CA LEU A 84 7.65 2.24 -16.91
C LEU A 84 9.14 2.26 -17.31
N PRO A 85 10.07 2.79 -16.50
CA PRO A 85 11.50 2.71 -16.77
C PRO A 85 12.03 1.28 -16.63
N SER A 86 13.28 1.08 -17.09
CA SER A 86 13.93 -0.23 -17.06
C SER A 86 14.22 -0.67 -15.61
N ALA A 87 14.11 -1.97 -15.33
CA ALA A 87 14.37 -2.53 -14.00
C ALA A 87 15.84 -2.34 -13.54
N GLU A 88 16.76 -2.20 -14.50
CA GLU A 88 18.21 -2.04 -14.27
C GLU A 88 18.59 -0.64 -13.79
N GLU A 89 17.73 0.36 -14.00
CA GLU A 89 17.91 1.74 -13.51
C GLU A 89 17.30 1.96 -12.11
N ALA A 90 16.54 0.99 -11.59
CA ALA A 90 15.62 1.19 -10.47
C ALA A 90 15.86 0.32 -9.24
N ALA A 91 16.52 -0.84 -9.40
CA ALA A 91 16.59 -1.84 -8.35
C ALA A 91 17.87 -1.77 -7.53
N VAL A 92 17.72 -1.80 -6.20
CA VAL A 92 18.84 -2.16 -5.32
C VAL A 92 18.98 -3.66 -5.20
N LYS A 93 20.24 -4.13 -5.19
CA LYS A 93 20.60 -5.55 -5.13
C LYS A 93 20.32 -6.21 -3.78
N GLU A 94 20.12 -5.42 -2.73
CA GLU A 94 19.68 -5.91 -1.42
C GLU A 94 18.27 -6.53 -1.55
N HIS A 95 17.85 -7.38 -0.61
CA HIS A 95 16.51 -7.97 -0.58
C HIS A 95 15.60 -7.13 0.34
N ALA A 96 14.31 -6.97 0.02
CA ALA A 96 13.40 -6.09 0.76
C ALA A 96 13.40 -6.35 2.28
N VAL A 97 13.38 -7.63 2.66
CA VAL A 97 13.50 -8.08 4.07
C VAL A 97 14.76 -7.59 4.75
N ASP A 98 15.93 -7.74 4.12
CA ASP A 98 17.21 -7.31 4.69
C ASP A 98 17.28 -5.78 4.81
N PHE A 99 16.72 -5.12 3.80
CA PHE A 99 16.62 -3.68 3.73
C PHE A 99 15.77 -3.09 4.86
N ILE A 100 14.61 -3.69 5.14
CA ILE A 100 13.74 -3.31 6.28
C ILE A 100 14.51 -3.45 7.59
N ILE A 101 15.19 -4.58 7.81
CA ILE A 101 15.96 -4.83 9.03
C ILE A 101 17.07 -3.80 9.21
N ARG A 102 17.82 -3.52 8.13
CA ARG A 102 18.92 -2.55 8.14
C ARG A 102 18.41 -1.14 8.46
N LEU A 103 17.38 -0.67 7.76
CA LEU A 103 16.80 0.66 8.02
C LEU A 103 16.20 0.77 9.41
N ALA A 104 15.51 -0.26 9.92
CA ALA A 104 14.97 -0.25 11.27
C ALA A 104 16.09 -0.15 12.33
N ARG A 105 17.23 -0.80 12.07
CA ARG A 105 18.41 -0.72 12.94
C ARG A 105 19.07 0.66 12.91
N GLU A 106 19.13 1.30 11.75
CA GLU A 106 19.66 2.67 11.59
C GLU A 106 18.71 3.73 12.16
N ASN A 107 17.42 3.42 12.25
CA ASN A 107 16.35 4.32 12.68
C ASN A 107 15.58 3.77 13.89
N MET A 108 16.29 3.18 14.84
CA MET A 108 15.69 2.56 16.03
C MET A 108 14.71 3.52 16.72
N HIS A 109 13.54 2.97 17.05
CA HIS A 109 12.38 3.58 17.69
C HIS A 109 11.72 4.73 16.93
N GLN A 110 12.19 5.04 15.72
CA GLN A 110 11.72 6.14 14.90
C GLN A 110 11.06 5.66 13.60
N LEU A 111 11.39 4.46 13.12
CA LEU A 111 10.88 3.94 11.86
C LEU A 111 9.46 3.40 11.98
N THR A 112 8.56 3.90 11.14
CA THR A 112 7.24 3.31 10.91
C THR A 112 7.23 2.55 9.59
N ILE A 113 6.67 1.34 9.59
CA ILE A 113 6.40 0.63 8.33
C ILE A 113 4.95 0.90 7.94
N VAL A 114 4.73 1.35 6.71
CA VAL A 114 3.40 1.51 6.10
C VAL A 114 3.23 0.37 5.10
N ALA A 115 2.52 -0.69 5.48
CA ALA A 115 2.32 -1.89 4.67
C ALA A 115 0.92 -1.86 4.03
N ILE A 116 0.88 -1.52 2.75
CA ILE A 116 -0.35 -1.37 1.96
C ILE A 116 -0.57 -2.51 0.95
N GLY A 117 0.38 -3.44 0.86
CA GLY A 117 0.19 -4.75 0.24
C GLY A 117 0.19 -5.91 1.25
N PRO A 118 0.23 -7.19 0.77
CA PRO A 118 0.39 -8.36 1.63
C PRO A 118 1.61 -8.26 2.53
N GLN A 119 1.47 -8.56 3.83
CA GLN A 119 2.50 -8.25 4.82
C GLN A 119 3.68 -9.24 4.86
N THR A 120 3.92 -9.99 3.78
CA THR A 120 4.97 -11.02 3.67
C THR A 120 6.35 -10.44 3.95
N ASN A 121 6.71 -9.28 3.39
CA ASN A 121 8.03 -8.66 3.62
C ASN A 121 8.22 -8.33 5.11
N VAL A 122 7.20 -7.77 5.76
CA VAL A 122 7.23 -7.40 7.18
C VAL A 122 7.32 -8.64 8.07
N ALA A 123 6.50 -9.66 7.81
CA ALA A 123 6.51 -10.90 8.56
C ALA A 123 7.86 -11.62 8.44
N MET A 124 8.41 -11.71 7.23
CA MET A 124 9.73 -12.31 7.01
C MET A 124 10.86 -11.53 7.69
N ALA A 125 10.75 -10.20 7.77
CA ALA A 125 11.70 -9.37 8.52
C ALA A 125 11.64 -9.63 10.03
N LEU A 126 10.43 -9.74 10.59
CA LEU A 126 10.22 -10.09 12.00
C LEU A 126 10.70 -11.50 12.34
N LEU A 127 10.50 -12.47 11.44
CA LEU A 127 11.01 -13.83 11.61
C LEU A 127 12.53 -13.91 11.53
N LYS A 128 13.14 -13.18 10.58
CA LYS A 128 14.59 -13.18 10.37
C LYS A 128 15.33 -12.44 11.49
N GLU A 129 14.77 -11.35 12.01
CA GLU A 129 15.33 -10.59 13.13
C GLU A 129 14.23 -10.32 14.18
N PRO A 130 14.06 -11.21 15.17
CA PRO A 130 13.01 -11.07 16.18
C PRO A 130 13.09 -9.79 17.03
N ARG A 131 14.29 -9.19 17.16
CA ARG A 131 14.47 -7.91 17.87
C ARG A 131 13.88 -6.72 17.10
N LEU A 132 13.59 -6.88 15.81
CA LEU A 132 12.97 -5.86 14.97
C LEU A 132 11.71 -5.29 15.61
N SER A 133 10.92 -6.14 16.27
CA SER A 133 9.71 -5.74 16.99
C SER A 133 9.95 -4.61 18.00
N SER A 134 11.08 -4.64 18.69
CA SER A 134 11.49 -3.62 19.67
C SER A 134 12.10 -2.37 19.03
N TRP A 135 12.54 -2.45 17.77
CA TRP A 135 13.20 -1.36 17.06
C TRP A 135 12.21 -0.48 16.30
N LEU A 136 11.07 -1.00 15.89
CA LEU A 136 10.07 -0.24 15.15
C LEU A 136 9.33 0.74 16.06
N HIS A 137 9.00 1.92 15.52
CA HIS A 137 8.08 2.84 16.16
C HIS A 137 6.64 2.29 16.10
N SER A 138 6.20 1.90 14.91
CA SER A 138 4.88 1.32 14.67
C SER A 138 4.81 0.63 13.30
N ILE A 139 3.77 -0.16 13.09
CA ILE A 139 3.35 -0.63 11.77
C ILE A 139 1.95 -0.07 11.52
N VAL A 140 1.78 0.63 10.40
CA VAL A 140 0.50 1.05 9.85
C VAL A 140 0.22 0.17 8.65
N PHE A 141 -0.98 -0.38 8.53
CA PHE A 141 -1.29 -1.26 7.41
C PHE A 141 -2.74 -1.14 6.96
N MET A 142 -2.94 -1.25 5.64
CA MET A 142 -4.25 -1.38 5.02
C MET A 142 -4.64 -2.84 5.11
N ASP A 143 -5.78 -3.12 5.74
CA ASP A 143 -6.26 -4.49 5.88
C ASP A 143 -7.79 -4.59 6.06
N ASP A 144 -8.26 -5.77 6.45
CA ASP A 144 -9.65 -6.18 6.60
C ASP A 144 -10.53 -5.24 7.43
N SER A 145 -11.83 -5.42 7.32
CA SER A 145 -12.79 -4.74 8.17
C SER A 145 -12.70 -5.28 9.61
N LEU A 146 -12.48 -4.37 10.57
CA LEU A 146 -12.62 -4.64 12.00
C LEU A 146 -14.02 -4.35 12.49
N THR A 147 -15.11 -4.51 11.71
CA THR A 147 -16.44 -4.54 12.35
C THR A 147 -16.64 -5.81 13.19
N MET A 148 -15.89 -5.89 14.29
CA MET A 148 -16.46 -6.09 15.62
C MET A 148 -17.63 -5.12 15.78
N SER A 149 -18.82 -5.51 15.35
CA SER A 149 -20.04 -4.83 15.74
C SER A 149 -20.17 -4.94 17.27
N ALA A 150 -19.56 -3.98 17.98
CA ALA A 150 -19.62 -3.85 19.43
C ALA A 150 -21.04 -3.48 19.91
N ARG A 151 -21.97 -3.23 18.97
CA ARG A 151 -23.35 -2.83 19.25
C ARG A 151 -24.15 -3.85 20.07
N HIS A 152 -23.65 -5.08 20.28
CA HIS A 152 -24.35 -6.10 21.08
C HIS A 152 -23.44 -7.01 21.93
N GLY A 153 -22.21 -6.60 22.26
CA GLY A 153 -21.33 -7.39 23.15
C GLY A 153 -20.92 -8.77 22.60
N ARG A 154 -21.14 -9.03 21.30
CA ARG A 154 -20.72 -10.26 20.61
C ARG A 154 -19.61 -9.93 19.63
N ARG A 155 -18.44 -10.54 19.82
CA ARG A 155 -17.36 -10.57 18.82
C ARG A 155 -17.89 -11.32 17.60
N ARG A 156 -18.36 -10.62 16.57
CA ARG A 156 -18.61 -11.23 15.26
C ARG A 156 -17.29 -11.24 14.51
N ALA A 157 -16.99 -12.31 13.78
CA ALA A 157 -15.79 -12.33 12.94
C ALA A 157 -15.77 -11.11 12.00
N ALA A 158 -14.57 -10.59 11.73
CA ALA A 158 -14.32 -9.65 10.64
C ALA A 158 -15.02 -10.14 9.36
N GLY A 159 -15.62 -9.24 8.59
CA GLY A 159 -16.31 -9.64 7.36
C GLY A 159 -17.76 -10.15 7.50
N LEU A 160 -18.40 -10.03 8.68
CA LEU A 160 -19.79 -10.48 8.89
C LEU A 160 -20.80 -9.36 9.19
N ASP A 161 -20.37 -8.10 9.17
CA ASP A 161 -21.31 -6.98 9.25
C ASP A 161 -21.81 -6.65 7.83
N PRO A 162 -23.11 -6.83 7.54
CA PRO A 162 -23.63 -6.64 6.18
C PRO A 162 -23.56 -5.18 5.71
N THR A 163 -23.26 -4.23 6.60
CA THR A 163 -23.16 -2.80 6.33
C THR A 163 -21.71 -2.32 6.24
N TYR A 164 -20.81 -2.84 7.08
CA TYR A 164 -19.44 -2.32 7.21
C TYR A 164 -18.34 -3.36 6.97
N GLY A 165 -18.62 -4.65 7.19
CA GLY A 165 -17.63 -5.71 7.12
C GLY A 165 -17.96 -6.68 6.02
N ARG A 166 -17.74 -6.30 4.77
CA ARG A 166 -17.61 -7.25 3.66
C ARG A 166 -16.17 -7.23 3.19
N GLY A 167 -15.64 -8.42 2.92
CA GLY A 167 -14.37 -8.54 2.21
C GLY A 167 -14.46 -8.04 0.77
N ASN A 168 -13.31 -7.71 0.17
CA ASN A 168 -13.20 -7.23 -1.21
C ASN A 168 -12.72 -8.32 -2.19
N ILE A 169 -12.12 -9.42 -1.70
CA ILE A 169 -11.69 -10.57 -2.54
C ILE A 169 -12.56 -11.81 -2.33
N THR A 170 -13.02 -12.05 -1.11
CA THR A 170 -14.10 -13.01 -0.79
C THR A 170 -15.17 -12.29 0.02
N PRO A 171 -16.36 -12.87 0.25
CA PRO A 171 -17.38 -12.20 1.06
C PRO A 171 -16.92 -11.77 2.45
N ILE A 172 -15.89 -12.42 3.01
CA ILE A 172 -15.43 -12.24 4.39
C ILE A 172 -13.94 -11.88 4.53
N ALA A 173 -13.19 -11.79 3.44
CA ALA A 173 -11.74 -11.54 3.48
C ALA A 173 -11.35 -10.36 2.61
N GLU A 174 -10.44 -9.56 3.12
CA GLU A 174 -9.73 -8.51 2.41
C GLU A 174 -8.53 -9.10 1.63
N CYS A 175 -8.14 -8.46 0.53
CA CYS A 175 -7.15 -8.97 -0.41
C CYS A 175 -5.74 -9.15 0.18
N ASN A 176 -5.21 -8.18 0.92
CA ASN A 176 -3.88 -8.25 1.52
C ASN A 176 -3.78 -9.40 2.52
N ILE A 177 -4.76 -9.55 3.43
CA ILE A 177 -4.83 -10.73 4.32
C ILE A 177 -5.03 -12.01 3.53
N TYR A 178 -5.89 -12.02 2.51
CA TYR A 178 -6.17 -13.24 1.75
C TYR A 178 -4.92 -13.76 1.02
N PHE A 179 -4.09 -12.86 0.50
CA PHE A 179 -2.87 -13.23 -0.22
C PHE A 179 -1.78 -13.80 0.69
N ASP A 180 -1.70 -13.40 1.97
CA ASP A 180 -0.79 -14.03 2.93
C ASP A 180 -1.28 -13.97 4.39
N ALA A 181 -2.33 -14.74 4.69
CA ALA A 181 -2.92 -14.80 6.03
C ALA A 181 -1.91 -15.24 7.12
N PRO A 182 -0.99 -16.20 6.87
CA PRO A 182 0.08 -16.51 7.82
C PRO A 182 1.00 -15.33 8.13
N ALA A 183 1.40 -14.53 7.12
CA ALA A 183 2.20 -13.34 7.35
C ALA A 183 1.44 -12.29 8.19
N ALA A 184 0.16 -12.08 7.90
CA ALA A 184 -0.69 -11.20 8.69
C ALA A 184 -0.74 -11.64 10.17
N ASP A 185 -0.95 -12.94 10.46
CA ASP A 185 -0.96 -13.46 11.84
C ASP A 185 0.36 -13.20 12.58
N ILE A 186 1.50 -13.30 11.89
CA ILE A 186 2.81 -12.95 12.45
C ILE A 186 2.87 -11.46 12.81
N VAL A 187 2.42 -10.58 11.91
CA VAL A 187 2.41 -9.12 12.15
C VAL A 187 1.48 -8.76 13.31
N PHE A 188 0.27 -9.33 13.36
CA PHE A 188 -0.68 -9.14 14.47
C PHE A 188 -0.11 -9.55 15.83
N ARG A 189 0.74 -10.59 15.85
CA ARG A 189 1.38 -11.12 17.07
C ARG A 189 2.75 -10.54 17.38
N SER A 190 3.24 -9.62 16.54
CA SER A 190 4.62 -9.11 16.59
C SER A 190 4.98 -8.34 17.88
N GLY A 191 3.97 -7.82 18.59
CA GLY A 191 4.17 -6.94 19.74
C GLY A 191 4.56 -5.49 19.37
N VAL A 192 4.67 -5.18 18.09
CA VAL A 192 4.87 -3.81 17.59
C VAL A 192 3.57 -3.01 17.78
N PRO A 193 3.62 -1.70 18.08
CA PRO A 193 2.42 -0.86 18.02
C PRO A 193 1.79 -0.89 16.61
N LEU A 194 0.53 -1.31 16.53
CA LEU A 194 -0.20 -1.51 15.28
C LEU A 194 -1.29 -0.45 15.07
N THR A 195 -1.38 0.09 13.86
CA THR A 195 -2.56 0.82 13.38
C THR A 195 -3.08 0.15 12.13
N MET A 196 -4.30 -0.34 12.19
CA MET A 196 -4.96 -1.00 11.08
C MET A 196 -6.01 -0.05 10.50
N VAL A 197 -5.86 0.25 9.22
CA VAL A 197 -6.84 1.04 8.46
C VAL A 197 -7.71 0.01 7.76
N GLY A 198 -8.96 -0.16 8.19
CA GLY A 198 -9.84 -1.27 7.78
C GLY A 198 -10.91 -0.95 6.72
N LEU A 199 -11.40 -1.93 5.96
CA LEU A 199 -12.38 -1.75 4.87
C LEU A 199 -13.70 -1.05 5.30
N ASP A 200 -13.99 -0.98 6.60
CA ASP A 200 -15.15 -0.27 7.17
C ASP A 200 -15.23 1.19 6.75
N LEU A 201 -14.10 1.82 6.43
CA LEU A 201 -14.01 3.20 5.96
C LEU A 201 -14.04 3.30 4.42
N ARG A 202 -14.08 2.16 3.71
CA ARG A 202 -13.61 2.04 2.32
C ARG A 202 -14.49 1.12 1.46
N ASN A 203 -15.75 0.92 1.81
CA ASN A 203 -16.71 0.10 1.05
C ASN A 203 -17.78 0.97 0.35
N PRO A 204 -18.69 0.46 -0.49
CA PRO A 204 -19.67 1.29 -1.19
C PRO A 204 -20.55 2.18 -0.29
N ASN A 205 -20.68 1.84 1.00
CA ASN A 205 -21.48 2.60 1.97
C ASN A 205 -20.70 3.71 2.68
N SER A 206 -19.37 3.59 2.80
CA SER A 206 -18.52 4.49 3.59
C SER A 206 -17.28 5.00 2.86
N GLY A 207 -17.04 4.49 1.65
CA GLY A 207 -15.78 4.60 0.96
C GLY A 207 -15.49 5.99 0.43
N ILE A 208 -14.21 6.33 0.45
CA ILE A 208 -13.71 7.61 -0.03
C ILE A 208 -13.24 7.40 -1.47
N ALA A 209 -13.77 8.21 -2.37
CA ALA A 209 -13.37 8.21 -3.76
C ALA A 209 -13.00 9.62 -4.22
N LEU A 210 -11.90 9.73 -4.96
CA LEU A 210 -11.52 10.92 -5.69
C LEU A 210 -12.48 11.11 -6.86
N SER A 211 -13.39 12.08 -6.73
CA SER A 211 -14.37 12.39 -7.79
C SER A 211 -13.68 12.82 -9.08
N THR A 212 -14.29 12.52 -10.23
CA THR A 212 -13.83 13.01 -11.54
C THR A 212 -13.63 14.51 -11.57
N LYS A 213 -14.55 15.27 -10.97
CA LYS A 213 -14.45 16.72 -10.84
C LYS A 213 -13.18 17.16 -10.09
N ALA A 214 -12.82 16.47 -8.99
CA ALA A 214 -11.60 16.77 -8.24
C ALA A 214 -10.34 16.49 -9.08
N ILE A 215 -10.34 15.38 -9.84
CA ILE A 215 -9.24 15.00 -10.73
C ILE A 215 -9.07 16.03 -11.87
N THR A 216 -10.18 16.48 -12.48
CA THR A 216 -10.16 17.42 -13.61
C THR A 216 -9.87 18.87 -13.20
N ASN A 217 -10.24 19.26 -11.97
CA ASN A 217 -10.04 20.63 -11.48
C ASN A 217 -8.57 20.98 -11.19
N GLY A 218 -7.69 19.99 -11.04
CA GLY A 218 -6.25 20.24 -10.89
C GLY A 218 -5.63 20.89 -12.13
N ASN A 219 -4.54 21.62 -11.97
CA ASN A 219 -3.70 22.04 -13.09
C ASN A 219 -2.60 20.98 -13.31
N PRO A 220 -2.66 20.14 -14.35
CA PRO A 220 -1.66 19.09 -14.57
C PRO A 220 -0.29 19.67 -14.89
N ASP A 221 -0.25 20.89 -15.45
CA ASP A 221 0.98 21.56 -15.89
C ASP A 221 1.68 22.27 -14.72
N SER A 222 1.10 22.23 -13.52
CA SER A 222 1.68 22.85 -12.32
C SER A 222 2.95 22.16 -11.83
N SER A 223 3.09 20.85 -12.06
CA SER A 223 4.28 20.06 -11.72
C SER A 223 4.26 18.70 -12.40
N SER A 224 5.42 18.04 -12.47
CA SER A 224 5.51 16.64 -12.92
C SER A 224 4.68 15.68 -12.06
N ILE A 225 4.56 15.94 -10.75
CA ILE A 225 3.73 15.15 -9.82
C ILE A 225 2.24 15.32 -10.15
N ALA A 226 1.79 16.55 -10.45
CA ALA A 226 0.40 16.80 -10.81
C ALA A 226 0.02 16.15 -12.16
N ALA A 227 0.95 16.13 -13.12
CA ALA A 227 0.77 15.41 -14.39
C ALA A 227 0.65 13.90 -14.17
N LEU A 228 1.55 13.31 -13.36
CA LEU A 228 1.54 11.88 -13.05
C LEU A 228 0.29 11.47 -12.26
N PHE A 229 -0.12 12.26 -11.26
CA PHE A 229 -1.39 12.07 -10.54
C PHE A 229 -2.57 11.95 -11.50
N ARG A 230 -2.65 12.84 -12.49
CA ARG A 230 -3.72 12.81 -13.51
C ARG A 230 -3.63 11.57 -14.39
N GLU A 231 -2.44 11.20 -14.86
CA GLU A 231 -2.22 10.01 -15.70
C GLU A 231 -2.68 8.73 -14.98
N ILE A 232 -2.31 8.57 -13.70
CA ILE A 232 -2.74 7.45 -12.85
C ILE A 232 -4.27 7.43 -12.73
N CYS A 233 -4.88 8.54 -12.35
CA CYS A 233 -6.34 8.63 -12.18
C CYS A 233 -7.09 8.34 -13.48
N GLN A 234 -6.63 8.89 -14.62
CA GLN A 234 -7.25 8.67 -15.92
C GLN A 234 -7.13 7.22 -16.38
N THR A 235 -5.98 6.58 -16.12
CA THR A 235 -5.77 5.17 -16.45
C THR A 235 -6.73 4.29 -15.67
N TYR A 236 -6.87 4.51 -14.36
CA TYR A 236 -7.84 3.80 -13.53
C TYR A 236 -9.27 4.00 -14.04
N LEU A 237 -9.68 5.24 -14.32
CA LEU A 237 -11.04 5.54 -14.79
C LEU A 237 -11.37 4.90 -16.15
N SER A 238 -10.36 4.58 -16.97
CA SER A 238 -10.55 3.88 -18.24
C SER A 238 -10.90 2.40 -18.06
N THR A 239 -10.41 1.77 -16.98
CA THR A 239 -10.62 0.36 -16.65
C THR A 239 -10.71 0.19 -15.12
N PRO A 240 -11.79 0.64 -14.48
CA PRO A 240 -11.86 0.74 -13.02
C PRO A 240 -11.93 -0.65 -12.39
N MET A 241 -11.13 -0.86 -11.34
CA MET A 241 -11.18 -2.07 -10.50
C MET A 241 -12.53 -2.20 -9.77
N PHE A 242 -13.15 -1.07 -9.41
CA PHE A 242 -14.41 -1.03 -8.69
C PHE A 242 -15.49 -0.29 -9.48
N HIS A 243 -16.66 -0.90 -9.62
CA HIS A 243 -17.78 -0.34 -10.41
C HIS A 243 -18.85 0.38 -9.58
N TRP A 244 -18.68 0.45 -8.26
CA TRP A 244 -19.67 1.05 -7.36
C TRP A 244 -19.54 2.57 -7.23
N THR A 245 -18.51 3.18 -7.80
CA THR A 245 -18.30 4.63 -7.83
C THR A 245 -17.85 5.10 -9.22
N HIS A 246 -18.05 6.38 -9.50
CA HIS A 246 -17.59 7.04 -10.72
C HIS A 246 -16.20 7.71 -10.56
N GLY A 247 -15.51 7.51 -9.44
CA GLY A 247 -14.20 8.09 -9.13
C GLY A 247 -13.12 7.05 -8.83
N CYS A 248 -11.90 7.50 -8.53
CA CYS A 248 -10.83 6.62 -8.06
C CYS A 248 -11.08 6.26 -6.60
N VAL A 249 -11.34 4.99 -6.29
CA VAL A 249 -11.45 4.52 -4.90
C VAL A 249 -10.10 4.65 -4.21
N LEU A 250 -10.10 5.09 -2.95
CA LEU A 250 -8.89 5.28 -2.17
C LEU A 250 -8.88 4.27 -1.01
N TYR A 251 -8.05 3.24 -1.13
CA TYR A 251 -7.73 2.34 -0.03
C TYR A 251 -6.49 2.81 0.74
N ASP A 252 -5.34 2.78 0.08
CA ASP A 252 -4.01 3.01 0.66
C ASP A 252 -3.67 4.47 0.98
N PRO A 253 -4.24 5.48 0.28
CA PRO A 253 -4.04 6.89 0.64
C PRO A 253 -4.51 7.33 2.04
N LEU A 254 -5.24 6.49 2.78
CA LEU A 254 -5.93 6.84 4.03
C LEU A 254 -5.16 6.40 5.28
#